data_AF-A0A2U8FNP3-F1
#
_entry.id   AF-A0A2U8FNP3-F1
#
_cell.length_a   1.000
_cell.length_b   1.000
_cell.length_c   1.000
_cell.angle_alpha   90.00
_cell.angle_beta   90.00
_cell.angle_gamma   90.00
#
_symmetry.space_group_name_H-M   'P 1'
#
loop_
_entity.id
_entity.type
_entity.pdbx_description
1 polymer ?
#
loop_
_entity_poly.entity_id
_entity_poly.type
_entity_poly.pdbx_seq_one_letter_code
_entity_poly.pdbx_strand_id
1 'polypeptide(L)' 'MAVPAPNHPCWQRLASGGLSKLKTQHLGTQLLTKRIERSADPLPVKAAEIQAFFTKWEKVLPAEVAQLTSL' A
#
# COMPACT_ATOMS: atom_id res chain seq x y z
N MET A 1 11.55 -9.76 -0.46
CA MET A 1 10.86 -9.68 0.85
C MET A 1 9.39 -9.98 0.61
N ALA A 2 8.78 -10.84 1.42
CA ALA A 2 7.40 -11.28 1.20
C ALA A 2 6.43 -10.15 1.54
N VAL A 3 5.41 -9.98 0.70
CA VAL A 3 4.30 -9.05 0.95
C VAL A 3 3.57 -9.49 2.22
N PRO A 4 3.29 -8.58 3.18
CA PRO A 4 2.58 -8.94 4.41
C PRO A 4 1.22 -9.58 4.13
N ALA A 5 0.80 -10.53 4.97
CA ALA A 5 -0.50 -11.17 4.87
C ALA A 5 -1.64 -10.13 4.82
N PRO A 6 -2.76 -10.40 4.10
CA PRO A 6 -3.86 -9.44 3.97
C PRO A 6 -4.51 -9.05 5.30
N ASN A 7 -4.41 -9.91 6.31
CA ASN A 7 -4.92 -9.64 7.66
C ASN A 7 -3.95 -8.83 8.54
N HIS A 8 -2.79 -8.42 8.01
CA HIS A 8 -1.79 -7.69 8.78
C HIS A 8 -2.24 -6.24 9.01
N PRO A 9 -2.15 -5.70 10.24
CA PRO A 9 -2.60 -4.35 10.56
C PRO A 9 -1.83 -3.24 9.83
N CYS A 10 -0.68 -3.54 9.21
CA CYS A 10 0.05 -2.58 8.37
C CYS A 10 -0.84 -2.04 7.23
N TRP A 11 -1.70 -2.87 6.63
CA TRP A 11 -2.55 -2.44 5.51
C TRP A 11 -3.59 -1.41 5.94
N GLN A 12 -4.15 -1.56 7.15
CA GLN A 12 -5.07 -0.57 7.71
C GLN A 12 -4.36 0.75 8.02
N ARG A 13 -3.15 0.71 8.58
CA ARG A 13 -2.33 1.90 8.83
C ARG A 13 -1.94 2.63 7.55
N LEU A 14 -1.63 1.86 6.50
CA LEU A 14 -1.35 2.40 5.17
C LEU A 14 -2.59 3.07 4.57
N ALA A 15 -3.74 2.40 4.64
CA ALA A 15 -5.03 2.91 4.17
C ALA A 15 -5.51 4.16 4.93
N SER A 16 -5.16 4.30 6.22
CA SER A 16 -5.52 5.46 7.03
C SER A 16 -4.63 6.69 6.84
N GLY A 17 -3.61 6.62 5.97
CA GLY A 17 -2.70 7.74 5.68
C GLY A 17 -1.22 7.41 5.76
N GLY A 18 -0.84 6.17 6.09
CA GLY A 18 0.55 5.73 6.05
C GLY A 18 1.14 5.69 4.63
N LEU A 19 0.30 5.51 3.60
CA LEU A 19 0.74 5.49 2.20
C LEU A 19 1.43 6.77 1.75
N SER A 20 0.99 7.93 2.24
CA SER A 20 1.58 9.23 1.88
C SER A 20 2.99 9.41 2.47
N LYS A 21 3.39 8.60 3.46
CA LYS A 21 4.75 8.57 4.03
C LYS A 21 5.70 7.65 3.25
N LEU A 22 5.18 6.85 2.34
CA LEU A 22 5.94 5.86 1.61
C LEU A 22 6.78 6.56 0.54
N LYS A 23 8.11 6.43 0.62
CA LYS A 23 9.02 7.02 -0.37
C LYS A 23 9.09 6.10 -1.57
N THR A 24 8.33 6.44 -2.62
CA THR A 24 8.27 5.68 -3.87
C THR A 24 8.52 6.57 -5.08
N GLN A 25 9.40 6.11 -5.97
CA GLN A 25 9.60 6.70 -7.30
C GLN A 25 8.69 6.07 -8.35
N HIS A 26 7.94 5.02 -7.99
CA HIS A 26 7.03 4.34 -8.91
C HIS A 26 5.74 5.12 -9.07
N LEU A 27 5.50 5.57 -10.30
CA LEU A 27 4.29 6.32 -10.68
C LEU A 27 3.01 5.55 -10.32
N GLY A 28 2.99 4.23 -10.48
CA GLY A 28 1.83 3.40 -10.12
C GLY A 28 1.45 3.51 -8.65
N THR A 29 2.44 3.53 -7.76
CA THR A 29 2.24 3.68 -6.31
C THR A 29 1.79 5.09 -5.95
N GLN A 30 2.32 6.11 -6.63
CA GLN A 30 1.88 7.50 -6.46
C GLN A 30 0.42 7.70 -6.90
N LEU A 31 0.04 7.12 -8.04
CA LEU A 31 -1.34 7.15 -8.53
C LEU A 31 -2.29 6.38 -7.61
N LEU A 32 -1.88 5.21 -7.11
CA LEU A 32 -2.62 4.46 -6.10
C LEU A 32 -2.84 5.32 -4.85
N THR A 33 -1.78 5.94 -4.33
CA THR A 33 -1.86 6.84 -3.16
C THR A 33 -2.90 7.93 -3.37
N LYS A 34 -2.83 8.64 -4.50
CA LYS A 34 -3.77 9.70 -4.84
C LYS A 34 -5.20 9.19 -5.00
N ARG A 35 -5.38 7.99 -5.55
CA ARG A 35 -6.69 7.35 -5.68
C ARG A 35 -7.26 6.98 -4.30
N ILE A 36 -6.47 6.41 -3.41
CA ILE A 36 -6.87 6.02 -2.04
C ILE A 36 -7.16 7.26 -1.17
N GLU A 37 -6.37 8.34 -1.32
CA GLU A 37 -6.61 9.63 -0.66
C GLU A 37 -7.94 10.26 -1.08
N ARG A 38 -8.30 10.14 -2.37
CA ARG A 38 -9.57 10.69 -2.91
C ARG A 38 -10.77 9.75 -2.76
N SER A 39 -10.53 8.46 -2.57
CA SER A 39 -11.60 7.48 -2.42
C SER A 39 -12.35 7.71 -1.12
N ALA A 40 -13.68 7.63 -1.17
CA ALA A 40 -14.56 7.66 0.00
C ALA A 40 -14.80 6.25 0.58
N ASP A 41 -14.11 5.24 0.05
CA ASP A 41 -14.32 3.85 0.44
C ASP A 41 -13.90 3.59 1.90
N PRO A 42 -14.53 2.62 2.58
CA PRO A 42 -14.14 2.21 3.91
C PRO A 42 -12.67 1.78 3.96
N LEU A 43 -11.97 2.10 5.05
CA LEU A 43 -10.59 1.66 5.32
C LEU A 43 -10.30 0.17 5.03
N PRO A 44 -11.16 -0.81 5.37
CA PRO A 44 -10.90 -2.20 5.03
C PRO A 44 -10.90 -2.48 3.51
N VAL A 45 -11.71 -1.76 2.73
CA VAL A 45 -11.75 -1.89 1.27
C VAL A 45 -10.46 -1.34 0.67
N LYS A 46 -10.05 -0.15 1.13
CA LYS A 46 -8.78 0.47 0.73
C LYS A 46 -7.58 -0.42 1.06
N ALA A 47 -7.55 -0.99 2.26
CA ALA A 47 -6.50 -1.91 2.69
C ALA A 47 -6.37 -3.14 1.78
N ALA A 48 -7.50 -3.73 1.37
CA ALA A 48 -7.54 -4.85 0.44
C ALA A 48 -7.03 -4.45 -0.97
N GLU A 49 -7.44 -3.29 -1.49
CA GLU A 49 -6.93 -2.78 -2.78
C GLU A 49 -5.41 -2.56 -2.75
N ILE A 50 -4.89 -1.96 -1.68
CA ILE A 50 -3.46 -1.71 -1.49
C ILE A 50 -2.70 -3.04 -1.48
N GLN A 51 -3.17 -4.02 -0.70
CA GLN A 51 -2.55 -5.33 -0.64
C GLN A 51 -2.58 -6.04 -1.99
N ALA A 52 -3.70 -5.98 -2.72
CA ALA A 52 -3.82 -6.59 -4.04
C ALA A 52 -2.83 -5.95 -5.05
N PHE A 53 -2.66 -4.63 -4.98
CA PHE A 53 -1.68 -3.92 -5.79
C PHE A 53 -0.25 -4.36 -5.49
N PHE A 54 0.16 -4.34 -4.22
CA PHE A 54 1.53 -4.73 -3.84
C PHE A 54 1.81 -6.22 -4.09
N THR A 55 0.80 -7.08 -3.95
CA THR A 55 0.91 -8.51 -4.30
C THR A 55 1.11 -8.69 -5.81
N LYS A 56 0.34 -7.98 -6.63
CA LYS A 56 0.47 -8.03 -8.09
C LYS A 56 1.83 -7.53 -8.58
N TRP A 57 2.36 -6.50 -7.92
CA TRP A 57 3.59 -5.82 -8.31
C TRP A 57 4.80 -6.15 -7.42
N GLU A 58 4.76 -7.25 -6.67
CA GLU A 58 5.81 -7.59 -5.68
C GLU A 58 7.21 -7.64 -6.29
N LYS A 59 7.31 -8.10 -7.54
CA LYS A 59 8.58 -8.23 -8.28
C LYS A 59 9.14 -6.89 -8.73
N VAL A 60 8.28 -5.89 -8.89
CA VAL A 60 8.62 -4.57 -9.43
C VAL A 60 8.80 -3.54 -8.30
N LEU A 61 8.18 -3.78 -7.13
CA LEU A 61 8.17 -2.88 -5.98
C LEU A 61 8.91 -3.45 -4.75
N PRO A 62 10.11 -4.05 -4.88
CA PRO A 62 10.78 -4.65 -3.72
C PRO A 62 11.19 -3.61 -2.68
N ALA A 63 11.49 -2.38 -3.10
CA ALA A 63 11.90 -1.28 -2.22
C ALA A 63 10.74 -0.73 -1.40
N GLU A 64 9.55 -0.63 -2.00
CA GLU A 64 8.33 -0.23 -1.32
C GLU A 64 7.86 -1.32 -0.36
N VAL A 65 7.88 -2.58 -0.79
CA VAL A 65 7.49 -3.71 0.07
C VAL A 65 8.36 -3.79 1.33
N ALA A 66 9.66 -3.50 1.21
CA ALA A 66 10.56 -3.40 2.35
C ALA A 66 10.17 -2.26 3.33
N GLN A 67 9.65 -1.14 2.81
CA GLN A 67 9.19 -0.01 3.62
C GLN A 67 7.86 -0.29 4.32
N LEU A 68 6.98 -1.12 3.74
CA LEU A 68 5.67 -1.45 4.33
C LEU A 68 5.79 -2.09 5.73
N THR A 69 6.83 -2.88 5.96
CA THR A 69 7.12 -3.50 7.26
C THR A 69 7.80 -2.56 8.26
N SER A 70 8.31 -1.42 7.80
CA SER A 70 9.05 -0.45 8.61
C SER A 70 8.22 0.79 8.99
N LEU A 71 6.97 0.88 8.52
CA LEU A 71 6.02 1.99 8.72
C LEU A 71 4.92 1.62 9.75
#